data_AF-G1V4Z8-F1
#
_entry.id   AF-G1V4Z8-F1
#
_cell.length_a   1.000
_cell.length_b   1.000
_cell.length_c   1.000
_cell.angle_alpha   90.00
_cell.angle_beta   90.00
_cell.angle_gamma   90.00
#
_symmetry.space_group_name_H-M   'P 1'
#
loop_
_entity.id
_entity.type
_entity.pdbx_description
1 polymer ?
#
loop_
_entity_poly.entity_id
_entity_poly.type
_entity_poly.pdbx_seq_one_letter_code
_entity_poly.pdbx_strand_id
1 'polypeptide(L)'
;MSYLVFPRVRVQAANMLSASFLMGGPPVFAAYGLGEALCFHLGGGAKVTGMALIHHNREALGQSFYGVFSPQQRRAAAFTFGKSANGSDYSSKNPHALSLQPVACAHLRVSIIWELEQVAGVMEAREFLHRARLSGGLVTGHGEIVLEESLEAAFDRIGNGYVVKDRRDMLENRGKNQAELLVEALGAQPAAGEDNTWLSAACLGYAAITPFEHRSGARCGYIHAFAEPLVGMVQYRSLRQWRKEADVEEAFWRPVWLGDRRGAFVLRQEQAEPEDM
;
A
#
# COMPACT_ATOMS: atom_id res chain seq x y z
N MET A 1 -22.46 1.88 10.91
CA MET A 1 -21.08 2.02 10.44
C MET A 1 -20.79 3.49 10.25
N SER A 2 -19.53 3.90 10.34
CA SER A 2 -19.14 5.29 10.14
C SER A 2 -17.87 5.35 9.31
N TYR A 3 -17.72 6.42 8.51
CA TYR A 3 -16.64 6.57 7.55
C TYR A 3 -15.72 7.69 8.01
N LEU A 4 -14.51 7.33 8.44
CA LEU A 4 -13.51 8.30 8.85
C LEU A 4 -12.66 8.69 7.64
N VAL A 5 -12.71 9.96 7.26
CA VAL A 5 -12.06 10.47 6.07
C VAL A 5 -10.82 11.27 6.43
N PHE A 6 -9.68 10.83 5.90
CA PHE A 6 -8.39 11.52 6.01
C PHE A 6 -8.03 12.06 4.62
N PRO A 7 -8.41 13.31 4.31
CA PRO A 7 -8.17 13.85 2.98
C PRO A 7 -6.73 14.35 2.83
N ARG A 8 -6.13 14.11 1.65
CA ARG A 8 -4.87 14.72 1.18
C ARG A 8 -3.70 14.65 2.17
N VAL A 9 -3.58 13.52 2.87
CA VAL A 9 -2.47 13.17 3.75
C VAL A 9 -1.16 13.27 2.96
N ARG A 10 -0.26 14.14 3.43
CA ARG A 10 1.09 14.35 2.91
C ARG A 10 2.05 13.51 3.73
N VAL A 11 2.80 12.65 3.06
CA VAL A 11 3.72 11.73 3.71
C VAL A 11 5.12 11.96 3.19
N GLN A 12 6.06 12.20 4.09
CA GLN A 12 7.45 12.42 3.77
C GLN A 12 8.25 11.13 3.87
N ALA A 13 8.96 10.76 2.79
CA ALA A 13 9.87 9.62 2.74
C ALA A 13 9.18 8.29 3.10
N ALA A 14 7.98 8.06 2.55
CA ALA A 14 7.30 6.78 2.60
C ALA A 14 8.10 5.71 1.86
N ASN A 15 8.18 4.51 2.41
CA ASN A 15 8.81 3.36 1.76
C ASN A 15 8.04 3.00 0.48
N MET A 16 8.78 2.83 -0.62
CA MET A 16 8.29 2.35 -1.91
C MET A 16 8.64 0.87 -2.14
N LEU A 17 9.50 0.26 -1.32
CA LEU A 17 9.82 -1.15 -1.42
C LEU A 17 8.71 -1.96 -0.73
N SER A 18 7.69 -2.32 -1.51
CA SER A 18 6.48 -3.01 -1.03
C SER A 18 6.69 -4.51 -0.86
N ALA A 19 7.61 -5.10 -1.62
CA ALA A 19 8.16 -6.45 -1.43
C ALA A 19 9.62 -6.47 -1.90
N SER A 20 10.37 -7.54 -1.60
CA SER A 20 11.79 -7.66 -1.99
C SER A 20 12.03 -7.51 -3.49
N PHE A 21 11.04 -7.89 -4.31
CA PHE A 21 11.06 -7.80 -5.77
C PHE A 21 10.11 -6.73 -6.34
N LEU A 22 9.42 -5.95 -5.50
CA LEU A 22 8.44 -4.95 -5.93
C LEU A 22 8.77 -3.56 -5.36
N MET A 23 9.06 -2.63 -6.26
CA MET A 23 9.21 -1.22 -5.96
C MET A 23 8.05 -0.41 -6.55
N GLY A 24 7.46 0.46 -5.74
CA GLY A 24 6.35 1.34 -6.10
C GLY A 24 5.00 0.77 -5.68
N GLY A 25 4.03 0.92 -6.57
CA GLY A 25 2.62 0.67 -6.28
C GLY A 25 1.99 1.65 -5.27
N PRO A 26 0.68 1.52 -5.03
CA PRO A 26 -0.02 2.18 -3.94
C PRO A 26 0.19 1.44 -2.61
N PRO A 27 0.32 2.16 -1.47
CA PRO A 27 0.57 1.56 -0.16
C PRO A 27 -0.73 1.01 0.47
N VAL A 28 -1.45 0.11 -0.23
CA VAL A 28 -2.77 -0.42 0.18
C VAL A 28 -2.71 -1.06 1.56
N PHE A 29 -1.84 -2.05 1.75
CA PHE A 29 -1.73 -2.76 3.03
C PHE A 29 -1.27 -1.86 4.18
N ALA A 30 -0.37 -0.92 3.91
CA ALA A 30 0.08 0.04 4.91
C ALA A 30 -1.03 1.06 5.29
N ALA A 31 -1.91 1.44 4.36
CA ALA A 31 -3.05 2.30 4.64
C ALA A 31 -4.09 1.61 5.51
N TYR A 32 -4.36 0.32 5.27
CA TYR A 32 -5.20 -0.49 6.16
C TYR A 32 -4.57 -0.62 7.56
N GLY A 33 -3.28 -0.99 7.63
CA GLY A 33 -2.55 -1.11 8.90
C GLY A 33 -2.47 0.20 9.71
N LEU A 34 -2.47 1.35 9.04
CA LEU A 34 -2.59 2.65 9.72
C LEU A 34 -3.96 2.82 10.39
N GLY A 35 -5.04 2.35 9.75
CA GLY A 35 -6.37 2.33 10.34
C GLY A 35 -6.44 1.41 11.56
N GLU A 36 -5.85 0.21 11.48
CA GLU A 36 -5.76 -0.70 12.63
C GLU A 36 -5.00 -0.08 13.80
N ALA A 37 -3.88 0.59 13.52
CA ALA A 37 -3.12 1.32 14.54
C ALA A 37 -3.93 2.47 15.16
N LEU A 38 -4.75 3.15 14.36
CA LEU A 38 -5.68 4.17 14.85
C LEU A 38 -6.76 3.55 15.75
N CYS A 39 -7.43 2.50 15.32
CA CYS A 39 -8.45 1.80 16.11
C CYS A 39 -7.89 1.30 17.45
N PHE A 40 -6.67 0.76 17.44
CA PHE A 40 -5.96 0.38 18.66
C PHE A 40 -5.71 1.59 19.59
N HIS A 41 -5.38 2.75 19.02
CA HIS A 41 -5.19 3.99 19.79
C HIS A 41 -6.49 4.54 20.38
N LEU A 42 -7.58 4.49 19.62
CA LEU A 42 -8.91 4.91 20.07
C LEU A 42 -9.47 4.00 21.19
N GLY A 43 -9.09 2.72 21.17
CA GLY A 43 -9.58 1.74 22.15
C GLY A 43 -11.08 1.46 21.99
N GLY A 44 -11.74 1.05 23.06
CA GLY A 44 -13.21 0.92 23.11
C GLY A 44 -13.82 -0.16 22.20
N GLY A 45 -13.01 -1.01 21.56
CA GLY A 45 -13.48 -2.03 20.62
C GLY A 45 -13.57 -1.55 19.16
N ALA A 46 -13.07 -0.35 18.83
CA ALA A 46 -13.05 0.17 17.47
C ALA A 46 -12.34 -0.80 16.51
N LYS A 47 -12.90 -0.97 15.31
CA LYS A 47 -12.36 -1.88 14.28
C LYS A 47 -12.46 -1.26 12.89
N VAL A 48 -11.48 -1.58 12.04
CA VAL A 48 -11.54 -1.28 10.61
C VAL A 48 -12.17 -2.46 9.90
N THR A 49 -13.31 -2.25 9.26
CA THR A 49 -13.97 -3.28 8.43
C THR A 49 -13.67 -3.13 6.95
N GLY A 50 -13.25 -1.93 6.53
CA GLY A 50 -12.85 -1.66 5.15
C GLY A 50 -12.02 -0.39 5.01
N MET A 51 -11.31 -0.26 3.90
CA MET A 51 -10.47 0.90 3.60
C MET A 51 -10.50 1.25 2.12
N ALA A 52 -10.79 2.51 1.78
CA ALA A 52 -10.62 3.03 0.43
C ALA A 52 -9.37 3.91 0.34
N LEU A 53 -8.53 3.67 -0.67
CA LEU A 53 -7.31 4.44 -0.92
C LEU A 53 -7.45 5.25 -2.20
N ILE A 54 -7.32 6.57 -2.08
CA ILE A 54 -7.30 7.51 -3.19
C ILE A 54 -5.90 8.09 -3.32
N HIS A 55 -5.25 7.82 -4.43
CA HIS A 55 -3.92 8.33 -4.73
C HIS A 55 -4.00 9.69 -5.42
N HIS A 56 -3.25 10.69 -4.93
CA HIS A 56 -3.16 12.01 -5.58
C HIS A 56 -1.82 12.25 -6.25
N ASN A 57 -0.72 11.91 -5.57
CA ASN A 57 0.62 12.18 -6.06
C ASN A 57 1.65 11.25 -5.41
N ARG A 58 2.70 10.93 -6.17
CA ARG A 58 3.90 10.25 -5.71
C ARG A 58 5.12 10.89 -6.37
N GLU A 59 5.99 11.44 -5.53
CA GLU A 59 7.29 11.98 -5.94
C GLU A 59 8.37 11.03 -5.46
N ALA A 60 8.86 10.17 -6.37
CA ALA A 60 9.91 9.23 -6.06
C ALA A 60 11.22 9.97 -5.73
N LEU A 61 11.92 9.48 -4.71
CA LEU A 61 13.11 10.12 -4.18
C LEU A 61 14.33 9.34 -4.59
N GLY A 62 15.15 9.97 -5.42
CA GLY A 62 16.36 9.38 -5.96
C GLY A 62 17.04 10.37 -6.90
N GLN A 63 18.10 9.91 -7.54
CA GLN A 63 18.81 10.66 -8.57
C GLN A 63 18.56 10.01 -9.93
N SER A 64 18.68 10.78 -11.01
CA SER A 64 18.64 10.23 -12.36
C SER A 64 20.03 10.31 -12.96
N PHE A 65 20.54 9.17 -13.42
CA PHE A 65 21.82 9.08 -14.11
C PHE A 65 21.57 8.48 -15.48
N TYR A 66 21.96 9.21 -16.54
CA TYR A 66 21.79 8.73 -17.92
C TYR A 66 20.36 8.28 -18.26
N GLY A 67 19.36 8.95 -17.69
CA GLY A 67 17.93 8.60 -17.87
C GLY A 67 17.42 7.47 -16.97
N VAL A 68 18.28 6.89 -16.12
CA VAL A 68 17.91 5.81 -15.20
C VAL A 68 17.75 6.36 -13.78
N PHE A 69 16.55 6.18 -13.22
CA PHE A 69 16.25 6.55 -11.84
C PHE A 69 16.95 5.60 -10.85
N SER A 70 17.65 6.17 -9.88
CA SER A 70 18.43 5.49 -8.85
C SER A 70 17.95 5.92 -7.45
N PRO A 71 17.01 5.18 -6.82
CA PRO A 71 16.45 5.51 -5.50
C PRO A 71 17.44 5.35 -4.33
N GLN A 72 18.37 4.41 -4.44
CA GLN A 72 19.27 3.97 -3.37
C GLN A 72 20.32 5.01 -2.92
N GLN A 73 20.47 6.13 -3.64
CA GLN A 73 21.53 7.12 -3.37
C GLN A 73 21.09 8.34 -2.55
N ARG A 74 19.84 8.39 -2.05
CA ARG A 74 19.34 9.54 -1.26
C ARG A 74 19.99 9.67 0.13
N ARG A 75 20.38 8.55 0.76
CA ARG A 75 21.12 8.55 2.04
C ARG A 75 22.53 8.07 1.72
N ALA A 76 23.47 9.02 1.68
CA ALA A 76 24.85 8.81 1.25
C ALA A 76 25.51 7.59 1.90
N ALA A 77 25.70 6.54 1.12
CA ALA A 77 26.95 5.96 0.67
C ALA A 77 26.52 4.94 -0.40
N ALA A 78 27.17 4.89 -1.56
CA ALA A 78 26.88 3.88 -2.57
C ALA A 78 27.99 2.84 -2.52
N PHE A 79 27.64 1.55 -2.47
CA PHE A 79 28.61 0.48 -2.69
C PHE A 79 28.94 0.57 -4.18
N THR A 80 30.16 0.97 -4.51
CA THR A 80 30.66 0.76 -5.86
C THR A 80 30.97 -0.72 -5.99
N PHE A 81 30.10 -1.47 -6.67
CA PHE A 81 30.35 -2.87 -7.03
C PHE A 81 31.56 -3.05 -7.97
N GLY A 82 32.19 -1.95 -8.40
CA GLY A 82 33.49 -2.00 -9.02
C GLY A 82 34.54 -2.36 -7.98
N LYS A 83 35.15 -3.54 -8.11
CA LYS A 83 36.59 -3.62 -7.84
C LYS A 83 37.19 -2.48 -8.69
N SER A 84 37.65 -1.40 -8.06
CA SER A 84 38.73 -0.65 -8.70
C SER A 84 39.81 -1.68 -9.05
N ALA A 85 40.59 -1.47 -10.10
CA ALA A 85 41.68 -2.37 -10.46
C ALA A 85 42.62 -2.72 -9.28
N ASN A 86 42.52 -1.97 -8.17
CA ASN A 86 43.30 -2.10 -6.94
C ASN A 86 42.48 -2.56 -5.70
N GLY A 87 41.30 -3.15 -5.86
CA GLY A 87 40.68 -4.02 -4.84
C GLY A 87 40.27 -3.39 -3.50
N SER A 88 40.15 -2.07 -3.39
CA SER A 88 39.70 -1.40 -2.16
C SER A 88 38.48 -0.54 -2.42
N ASP A 89 37.37 -0.90 -1.78
CA ASP A 89 36.23 -0.03 -1.55
C ASP A 89 36.67 1.10 -0.59
N TYR A 90 36.35 2.34 -0.92
CA TYR A 90 36.68 3.54 -0.13
C TYR A 90 36.19 3.41 1.34
N SER A 91 35.12 2.65 1.56
CA SER A 91 34.54 2.44 2.90
C SER A 91 35.16 1.26 3.69
N SER A 92 36.00 0.42 3.08
CA SER A 92 36.49 -0.83 3.69
C SER A 92 37.41 -0.66 4.92
N LYS A 93 37.91 0.55 5.17
CA LYS A 93 38.81 0.87 6.30
C LYS A 93 38.09 1.39 7.54
N ASN A 94 36.79 1.67 7.46
CA ASN A 94 36.03 2.17 8.59
C ASN A 94 35.25 1.03 9.27
N PRO A 95 35.65 0.56 10.47
CA PRO A 95 34.93 -0.51 11.19
C PRO A 95 33.52 -0.09 11.64
N HIS A 96 33.19 1.21 11.53
CA HIS A 96 31.87 1.76 11.83
C HIS A 96 31.02 1.99 10.57
N ALA A 97 31.50 1.62 9.39
CA ALA A 97 30.69 1.66 8.18
C ALA A 97 29.62 0.56 8.24
N LEU A 98 28.35 0.97 8.39
CA LEU A 98 27.22 0.07 8.31
C LEU A 98 27.00 -0.41 6.86
N SER A 99 26.55 -1.66 6.72
CA SER A 99 26.18 -2.20 5.41
C SER A 99 25.02 -1.40 4.81
N LEU A 100 25.09 -1.15 3.50
CA LEU A 100 23.99 -0.49 2.79
C LEU A 100 22.79 -1.41 2.72
N GLN A 101 21.66 -0.86 3.12
CA GLN A 101 20.36 -1.48 2.90
C GLN A 101 19.72 -0.82 1.67
N PRO A 102 19.07 -1.59 0.78
CA PRO A 102 18.32 -1.02 -0.32
C PRO A 102 17.20 -0.13 0.25
N VAL A 103 17.20 1.15 -0.12
CA VAL A 103 16.16 2.10 0.29
C VAL A 103 15.53 2.69 -0.97
N ALA A 104 14.21 2.61 -1.07
CA ALA A 104 13.43 3.32 -2.05
C ALA A 104 12.32 4.08 -1.33
N CYS A 105 12.26 5.40 -1.51
CA CYS A 105 11.29 6.24 -0.82
C CYS A 105 10.59 7.21 -1.78
N ALA A 106 9.37 7.63 -1.41
CA ALA A 106 8.64 8.70 -2.08
C ALA A 106 8.11 9.74 -1.08
N HIS A 107 7.87 10.96 -1.56
CA HIS A 107 6.84 11.80 -0.97
C HIS A 107 5.49 11.39 -1.55
N LEU A 108 4.50 11.14 -0.70
CA LEU A 108 3.17 10.72 -1.11
C LEU A 108 2.13 11.77 -0.75
N ARG A 109 1.10 11.86 -1.58
CA ARG A 109 -0.17 12.50 -1.23
C ARG A 109 -1.29 11.52 -1.51
N VAL A 110 -2.00 11.11 -0.46
CA VAL A 110 -3.11 10.14 -0.53
C VAL A 110 -4.29 10.65 0.30
N SER A 111 -5.52 10.28 -0.06
CA SER A 111 -6.65 10.31 0.87
C SER A 111 -6.99 8.87 1.24
N ILE A 112 -7.40 8.68 2.49
CA ILE A 112 -7.82 7.37 3.00
C ILE A 112 -9.21 7.53 3.62
N ILE A 113 -10.11 6.61 3.32
CA ILE A 113 -11.38 6.45 4.03
C ILE A 113 -11.29 5.12 4.75
N TRP A 114 -11.57 5.09 6.05
CA TRP A 114 -11.79 3.83 6.76
C TRP A 114 -13.26 3.70 7.10
N GLU A 115 -13.81 2.52 6.82
CA GLU A 115 -15.08 2.08 7.36
C GLU A 115 -14.81 1.51 8.74
N LEU A 116 -15.45 2.10 9.74
CA LEU A 116 -15.20 1.81 11.15
C LEU A 116 -16.48 1.36 11.86
N GLU A 117 -16.29 0.43 12.78
CA GLU A 117 -17.27 0.04 13.79
C GLU A 117 -16.85 0.58 15.16
N GLN A 118 -17.85 0.86 16.01
CA GLN A 118 -17.66 1.15 17.44
C GLN A 118 -16.74 2.35 17.74
N VAL A 119 -16.83 3.41 16.93
CA VAL A 119 -16.07 4.67 17.14
C VAL A 119 -16.92 5.69 17.89
N ALA A 120 -16.40 6.18 19.02
CA ALA A 120 -17.09 7.13 19.88
C ALA A 120 -16.80 8.62 19.54
N GLY A 121 -15.75 8.93 18.77
CA GLY A 121 -15.34 10.31 18.48
C GLY A 121 -14.16 10.47 17.51
N VAL A 122 -13.94 11.72 17.06
CA VAL A 122 -12.97 12.11 16.00
C VAL A 122 -11.76 12.87 16.54
N MET A 123 -11.85 13.42 17.76
CA MET A 123 -10.83 14.31 18.31
C MET A 123 -9.50 13.59 18.51
N GLU A 124 -9.55 12.38 19.04
CA GLU A 124 -8.40 11.51 19.29
C GLU A 124 -7.74 11.06 17.98
N ALA A 125 -8.51 10.92 16.90
CA ALA A 125 -7.98 10.59 15.58
C ALA A 125 -7.10 11.70 14.98
N ARG A 126 -7.40 12.97 15.30
CA ARG A 126 -6.57 14.11 14.90
C ARG A 126 -5.23 14.10 15.62
N GLU A 127 -5.22 13.84 16.92
CA GLU A 127 -3.99 13.77 17.71
C GLU A 127 -3.07 12.63 17.27
N PHE A 128 -3.65 11.47 16.98
CA PHE A 128 -2.93 10.31 16.46
C PHE A 128 -2.11 10.64 15.20
N LEU A 129 -2.70 11.38 14.25
CA LEU A 129 -2.06 11.66 12.98
C LEU A 129 -0.80 12.50 13.07
N HIS A 130 -0.69 13.40 14.05
CA HIS A 130 0.51 14.23 14.22
C HIS A 130 1.79 13.41 14.43
N ARG A 131 1.65 12.15 14.84
CA ARG A 131 2.78 11.22 15.06
C ARG A 131 2.69 9.98 14.17
N ALA A 132 1.66 9.89 13.34
CA ALA A 132 1.43 8.74 12.50
C ALA A 132 2.48 8.62 11.39
N ARG A 133 2.64 7.37 10.95
CA ARG A 133 3.47 7.05 9.80
C ARG A 133 2.69 6.21 8.81
N LEU A 134 2.79 6.53 7.53
CA LEU A 134 2.26 5.71 6.44
C LEU A 134 3.43 5.13 5.65
N SER A 135 3.45 3.81 5.50
CA SER A 135 4.58 3.09 4.88
C SER A 135 5.93 3.51 5.48
N GLY A 136 6.00 3.69 6.80
CA GLY A 136 7.20 4.14 7.52
C GLY A 136 7.58 5.62 7.36
N GLY A 137 6.97 6.36 6.44
CA GLY A 137 7.17 7.79 6.22
C GLY A 137 6.34 8.65 7.18
N LEU A 138 6.83 9.84 7.51
CA LEU A 138 6.17 10.75 8.46
C LEU A 138 4.97 11.45 7.80
N VAL A 139 3.82 11.45 8.47
CA VAL A 139 2.70 12.32 8.08
C VAL A 139 3.06 13.76 8.43
N THR A 140 3.11 14.64 7.44
CA THR A 140 3.52 16.05 7.60
C THR A 140 2.37 17.05 7.42
N GLY A 141 1.21 16.57 7.02
CA GLY A 141 -0.01 17.37 6.92
C GLY A 141 -1.16 16.60 6.30
N HIS A 142 -2.37 17.11 6.45
CA HIS A 142 -3.60 16.53 5.91
C HIS A 142 -4.65 17.65 5.78
N GLY A 143 -5.74 17.39 5.06
CA GLY A 143 -6.93 18.24 5.10
C GLY A 143 -7.77 17.97 6.35
N GLU A 144 -8.97 18.55 6.42
CA GLU A 144 -9.83 18.37 7.59
C GLU A 144 -10.28 16.92 7.75
N ILE A 145 -10.00 16.32 8.91
CA ILE A 145 -10.50 14.99 9.27
C ILE A 145 -11.95 15.12 9.70
N VAL A 146 -12.80 14.30 9.07
CA VAL A 146 -14.24 14.24 9.32
C VAL A 146 -14.70 12.80 9.47
N LEU A 147 -15.75 12.61 10.26
CA LEU A 147 -16.48 11.36 10.36
C LEU A 147 -17.83 11.58 9.67
N GLU A 148 -18.12 10.75 8.69
CA GLU A 148 -19.33 10.82 7.90
C GLU A 148 -20.17 9.56 8.15
N GLU A 149 -21.49 9.69 8.03
CA GLU A 149 -22.43 8.57 8.18
C GLU A 149 -22.73 7.88 6.83
N SER A 150 -22.46 8.54 5.71
CA SER A 150 -22.63 7.99 4.37
C SER A 150 -21.33 7.96 3.57
N LEU A 151 -21.23 6.97 2.68
CA LEU A 151 -20.11 6.80 1.76
C LEU A 151 -20.01 7.95 0.78
N GLU A 152 -21.14 8.40 0.24
CA GLU A 152 -21.20 9.48 -0.73
C GLU A 152 -20.61 10.76 -0.14
N ALA A 153 -21.03 11.11 1.09
CA ALA A 153 -20.48 12.25 1.82
C ALA A 153 -18.98 12.07 2.05
N ALA A 154 -18.54 10.86 2.43
CA ALA A 154 -17.12 10.56 2.64
C ALA A 154 -16.27 10.79 1.38
N PHE A 155 -16.75 10.37 0.20
CA PHE A 155 -16.07 10.60 -1.07
C PHE A 155 -16.11 12.05 -1.54
N ASP A 156 -17.20 12.78 -1.26
CA ASP A 156 -17.32 14.20 -1.60
C ASP A 156 -16.27 15.07 -0.90
N ARG A 157 -15.82 14.66 0.30
CA ARG A 157 -14.74 15.33 1.04
C ARG A 157 -13.36 15.21 0.38
N ILE A 158 -13.15 14.21 -0.48
CA ILE A 158 -11.87 13.98 -1.16
C ILE A 158 -11.75 14.85 -2.42
N GLY A 159 -12.85 14.96 -3.16
CA GLY A 159 -12.94 15.69 -4.42
C GLY A 159 -12.35 14.93 -5.61
N ASN A 160 -11.01 14.85 -5.73
CA ASN A 160 -10.33 14.28 -6.89
C ASN A 160 -9.23 13.28 -6.52
N GLY A 161 -8.58 12.70 -7.53
CA GLY A 161 -7.52 11.71 -7.38
C GLY A 161 -7.86 10.41 -8.12
N TYR A 162 -7.12 9.37 -7.80
CA TYR A 162 -7.23 8.06 -8.43
C TYR A 162 -7.58 7.00 -7.39
N VAL A 163 -8.77 6.40 -7.50
CA VAL A 163 -9.12 5.23 -6.68
C VAL A 163 -8.25 4.05 -7.11
N VAL A 164 -7.73 3.32 -6.13
CA VAL A 164 -6.96 2.11 -6.37
C VAL A 164 -7.92 0.92 -6.44
N LYS A 165 -8.05 0.31 -7.62
CA LYS A 165 -8.91 -0.86 -7.85
C LYS A 165 -8.10 -2.16 -7.90
N ASP A 166 -8.65 -3.22 -7.36
CA ASP A 166 -8.17 -4.60 -7.49
C ASP A 166 -8.44 -5.12 -8.90
N ARG A 167 -7.40 -5.62 -9.57
CA ARG A 167 -7.48 -6.21 -10.91
C ARG A 167 -7.13 -7.69 -10.94
N ARG A 168 -7.47 -8.40 -9.87
CA ARG A 168 -7.39 -9.86 -9.77
C ARG A 168 -8.10 -10.59 -10.92
N ASP A 169 -9.14 -10.00 -11.52
CA ASP A 169 -9.84 -10.53 -12.71
C ASP A 169 -8.88 -10.77 -13.89
N MET A 170 -7.80 -10.00 -13.98
CA MET A 170 -6.79 -10.16 -15.03
C MET A 170 -5.87 -11.35 -14.79
N LEU A 171 -5.79 -11.86 -13.56
CA LEU A 171 -4.87 -12.91 -13.13
C LEU A 171 -5.55 -14.28 -12.97
N GLU A 172 -6.88 -14.34 -12.96
CA GLU A 172 -7.63 -15.58 -12.72
C GLU A 172 -8.13 -16.22 -14.03
N ASN A 173 -8.30 -17.54 -14.02
CA ASN A 173 -8.99 -18.31 -15.08
C ASN A 173 -8.41 -18.20 -16.51
N ARG A 174 -7.11 -17.93 -16.68
CA ARG A 174 -6.49 -17.77 -18.01
C ARG A 174 -5.55 -18.90 -18.46
N GLY A 175 -5.57 -20.05 -17.78
CA GLY A 175 -4.74 -21.21 -18.15
C GLY A 175 -3.22 -21.00 -18.06
N LYS A 176 -2.78 -19.86 -17.51
CA LYS A 176 -1.38 -19.48 -17.28
C LYS A 176 -1.07 -19.30 -15.80
N ASN A 177 0.21 -19.30 -15.46
CA ASN A 177 0.65 -18.95 -14.11
C ASN A 177 0.32 -17.46 -13.81
N GLN A 178 -0.16 -17.17 -12.60
CA GLN A 178 -0.55 -15.81 -12.19
C GLN A 178 0.62 -14.81 -12.22
N ALA A 179 1.84 -15.24 -11.92
CA ALA A 179 3.03 -14.40 -12.00
C ALA A 179 3.38 -14.04 -13.46
N GLU A 180 3.18 -14.98 -14.39
CA GLU A 180 3.35 -14.72 -15.83
C GLU A 180 2.32 -13.70 -16.31
N LEU A 181 1.05 -13.88 -15.96
CA LEU A 181 -0.03 -12.93 -16.28
C LEU A 181 0.25 -11.53 -15.71
N LEU A 182 0.76 -11.45 -14.47
CA LEU A 182 1.14 -10.19 -13.84
C LEU A 182 2.24 -9.47 -14.63
N VAL A 183 3.31 -10.18 -15.00
CA VAL A 183 4.43 -9.62 -15.77
C VAL A 183 3.99 -9.20 -17.17
N GLU A 184 3.20 -10.04 -17.85
CA GLU A 184 2.68 -9.74 -19.19
C GLU A 184 1.82 -8.47 -19.18
N ALA A 185 0.86 -8.36 -18.25
CA ALA A 185 -0.04 -7.22 -18.19
C ALA A 185 0.67 -5.92 -17.76
N LEU A 186 1.66 -5.99 -16.87
CA LEU A 186 2.47 -4.81 -16.50
C LEU A 186 3.46 -4.38 -17.59
N GLY A 187 3.92 -5.33 -18.42
CA GLY A 187 4.82 -5.07 -19.55
C GLY A 187 4.10 -4.64 -20.83
N ALA A 188 2.78 -4.83 -20.90
CA ALA A 188 1.99 -4.47 -22.07
C ALA A 188 1.96 -2.95 -22.29
N GLN A 189 2.06 -2.53 -23.55
CA GLN A 189 1.75 -1.15 -23.90
C GLN A 189 0.24 -0.92 -23.78
N PRO A 190 -0.19 0.20 -23.19
CA PRO A 190 -1.62 0.53 -23.13
C PRO A 190 -2.20 0.61 -24.55
N ALA A 191 -3.20 -0.22 -24.85
CA ALA A 191 -3.94 -0.13 -26.10
C ALA A 191 -5.01 0.96 -26.02
N ALA A 192 -5.14 1.75 -27.09
CA ALA A 192 -6.16 2.78 -27.16
C ALA A 192 -7.56 2.14 -27.19
N GLY A 193 -8.45 2.57 -26.29
CA GLY A 193 -9.83 2.05 -26.18
C GLY A 193 -9.99 0.89 -25.20
N GLU A 194 -8.90 0.35 -24.63
CA GLU A 194 -9.00 -0.59 -23.52
C GLU A 194 -9.10 0.13 -22.17
N ASP A 195 -9.98 -0.36 -21.30
CA ASP A 195 -10.16 0.20 -19.96
C ASP A 195 -9.03 -0.15 -18.97
N ASN A 196 -8.01 -0.88 -19.43
CA ASN A 196 -6.86 -1.39 -18.67
C ASN A 196 -5.68 -0.40 -18.62
N THR A 197 -5.95 0.89 -18.48
CA THR A 197 -4.88 1.90 -18.40
C THR A 197 -4.34 2.05 -16.97
N TRP A 198 -3.05 2.40 -16.85
CA TRP A 198 -2.38 2.68 -15.58
C TRP A 198 -2.42 1.53 -14.55
N LEU A 199 -2.09 0.32 -15.03
CA LEU A 199 -1.88 -0.85 -14.19
C LEU A 199 -0.62 -0.69 -13.32
N SER A 200 -0.64 -1.35 -12.17
CA SER A 200 0.48 -1.43 -11.24
C SER A 200 0.38 -2.71 -10.41
N ALA A 201 1.39 -2.95 -9.57
CA ALA A 201 1.37 -4.03 -8.60
C ALA A 201 1.47 -3.45 -7.18
N ALA A 202 0.81 -4.10 -6.23
CA ALA A 202 0.87 -3.74 -4.82
C ALA A 202 1.02 -4.99 -3.96
N CYS A 203 1.63 -4.84 -2.79
CA CYS A 203 1.53 -5.85 -1.74
C CYS A 203 0.11 -5.78 -1.15
N LEU A 204 -0.67 -6.83 -1.37
CA LEU A 204 -2.07 -6.92 -0.96
C LEU A 204 -2.26 -7.84 0.25
N GLY A 205 -1.23 -8.56 0.67
CA GLY A 205 -1.33 -9.45 1.81
C GLY A 205 -0.07 -10.25 2.07
N TYR A 206 -0.21 -11.27 2.90
CA TYR A 206 0.86 -12.16 3.29
C TYR A 206 0.35 -13.59 3.41
N ALA A 207 1.13 -14.55 2.95
CA ALA A 207 0.88 -15.98 3.15
C ALA A 207 1.90 -16.54 4.15
N ALA A 208 1.43 -17.21 5.19
CA ALA A 208 2.34 -17.85 6.11
C ALA A 208 3.05 -19.04 5.42
N ILE A 209 4.36 -19.14 5.64
CA ILE A 209 5.22 -20.23 5.19
C ILE A 209 5.62 -21.17 6.32
N THR A 210 5.20 -20.84 7.55
CA THR A 210 5.38 -21.67 8.75
C THR A 210 4.09 -21.67 9.58
N PRO A 211 3.88 -22.66 10.44
CA PRO A 211 2.74 -22.66 11.36
C PRO A 211 2.76 -21.48 12.34
N PHE A 212 1.58 -21.08 12.78
CA PHE A 212 1.39 -20.08 13.83
C PHE A 212 1.75 -20.66 15.20
N GLU A 213 2.81 -20.14 15.81
CA GLU A 213 3.37 -20.67 17.06
C GLU A 213 3.96 -19.53 17.91
N HIS A 214 4.08 -19.75 19.22
CA HIS A 214 4.83 -18.83 20.09
C HIS A 214 6.33 -18.99 19.83
N ARG A 215 6.98 -17.88 19.45
CA ARG A 215 8.42 -17.84 19.15
C ARG A 215 9.11 -16.77 19.98
N SER A 216 10.33 -17.07 20.44
CA SER A 216 11.15 -16.08 21.15
C SER A 216 11.44 -14.86 20.26
N GLY A 217 11.39 -13.67 20.84
CA GLY A 217 11.58 -12.41 20.12
C GLY A 217 10.36 -11.92 19.32
N ALA A 218 9.22 -12.64 19.34
CA ALA A 218 7.98 -12.14 18.76
C ALA A 218 7.49 -10.87 19.49
N ARG A 219 7.09 -9.85 18.71
CA ARG A 219 6.60 -8.58 19.27
C ARG A 219 5.30 -8.81 20.05
N CYS A 220 5.20 -8.16 21.21
CA CYS A 220 4.01 -8.16 22.06
C CYS A 220 3.52 -9.55 22.52
N GLY A 221 4.34 -10.61 22.39
CA GLY A 221 4.01 -11.96 22.85
C GLY A 221 2.95 -12.71 22.02
N TYR A 222 2.52 -12.16 20.88
CA TYR A 222 1.55 -12.82 20.01
C TYR A 222 2.10 -14.08 19.34
N ILE A 223 1.20 -14.95 18.87
CA ILE A 223 1.57 -16.03 17.95
C ILE A 223 2.22 -15.44 16.70
N HIS A 224 3.26 -16.10 16.23
CA HIS A 224 4.06 -15.65 15.09
C HIS A 224 3.97 -16.69 13.97
N ALA A 225 4.14 -16.25 12.73
CA ALA A 225 4.48 -17.10 11.59
C ALA A 225 5.40 -16.30 10.65
N PHE A 226 6.42 -16.94 10.10
CA PHE A 226 7.12 -16.39 8.94
C PHE A 226 6.17 -16.39 7.75
N ALA A 227 6.22 -15.33 6.96
CA ALA A 227 5.31 -15.13 5.84
C ALA A 227 6.02 -14.51 4.64
N GLU A 228 5.46 -14.74 3.46
CA GLU A 228 5.88 -14.12 2.21
C GLU A 228 4.81 -13.12 1.72
N PRO A 229 5.21 -12.02 1.07
CA PRO A 229 4.27 -11.04 0.55
C PRO A 229 3.47 -11.60 -0.63
N LEU A 230 2.17 -11.36 -0.62
CA LEU A 230 1.29 -11.62 -1.76
C LEU A 230 1.13 -10.33 -2.56
N VAL A 231 1.65 -10.35 -3.78
CA VAL A 231 1.57 -9.22 -4.72
C VAL A 231 0.42 -9.46 -5.69
N GLY A 232 -0.43 -8.45 -5.86
CA GLY A 232 -1.54 -8.49 -6.81
C GLY A 232 -1.53 -7.32 -7.78
N MET A 233 -2.33 -7.47 -8.84
CA MET A 233 -2.56 -6.43 -9.83
C MET A 233 -3.51 -5.38 -9.28
N VAL A 234 -3.16 -4.11 -9.47
CA VAL A 234 -4.03 -2.98 -9.15
C VAL A 234 -4.08 -1.99 -10.29
N GLN A 235 -5.08 -1.12 -10.28
CA GLN A 235 -5.26 -0.08 -11.28
C GLN A 235 -5.57 1.26 -10.62
N TYR A 236 -4.99 2.33 -11.15
CA TYR A 236 -5.38 3.70 -10.81
C TYR A 236 -6.49 4.17 -11.73
N ARG A 237 -7.72 4.27 -11.22
CA ARG A 237 -8.88 4.82 -11.97
C ARG A 237 -9.17 6.25 -11.49
N SER A 238 -9.41 7.17 -12.42
CA SER A 238 -9.85 8.52 -12.07
C SER A 238 -11.11 8.45 -11.23
N LEU A 239 -11.08 9.00 -10.01
CA LEU A 239 -12.23 8.98 -9.10
C LEU A 239 -13.48 9.58 -9.75
N ARG A 240 -13.30 10.63 -10.55
CA ARG A 240 -14.41 11.32 -11.25
C ARG A 240 -15.07 10.45 -12.33
N GLN A 241 -14.29 9.66 -13.05
CA GLN A 241 -14.84 8.76 -14.08
C GLN A 241 -15.48 7.55 -13.41
N TRP A 242 -14.74 6.93 -12.49
CA TRP A 242 -15.17 5.74 -11.78
C TRP A 242 -16.49 5.90 -11.03
N ARG A 243 -16.73 7.04 -10.36
CA ARG A 243 -18.02 7.33 -9.69
C ARG A 243 -19.24 7.38 -10.63
N LYS A 244 -19.05 7.41 -11.95
CA LYS A 244 -20.15 7.35 -12.92
C LYS A 244 -20.48 5.92 -13.36
N GLU A 245 -19.56 5.00 -13.14
CA GLU A 245 -19.54 3.66 -13.74
C GLU A 245 -19.70 2.56 -12.69
N ALA A 246 -19.38 2.85 -11.43
CA ALA A 246 -19.34 1.86 -10.34
C ALA A 246 -19.88 2.44 -9.03
N ASP A 247 -20.31 1.53 -8.15
CA ASP A 247 -20.71 1.88 -6.79
C ASP A 247 -19.47 2.27 -5.96
N VAL A 248 -19.62 3.31 -5.12
CA VAL A 248 -18.59 3.78 -4.20
C VAL A 248 -18.13 2.69 -3.22
N GLU A 249 -19.01 1.72 -2.93
CA GLU A 249 -18.75 0.57 -2.08
C GLU A 249 -17.64 -0.33 -2.65
N GLU A 250 -17.54 -0.46 -3.98
CA GLU A 250 -16.52 -1.29 -4.61
C GLU A 250 -15.09 -0.70 -4.51
N ALA A 251 -14.92 0.50 -3.94
CA ALA A 251 -13.60 1.05 -3.64
C ALA A 251 -12.98 0.45 -2.36
N PHE A 252 -13.77 -0.22 -1.53
CA PHE A 252 -13.33 -0.65 -0.21
C PHE A 252 -12.56 -1.98 -0.26
N TRP A 253 -11.31 -1.89 0.15
CA TRP A 253 -10.44 -3.01 0.45
C TRP A 253 -10.83 -3.59 1.80
N ARG A 254 -11.20 -4.87 1.83
CA ARG A 254 -11.62 -5.58 3.03
C ARG A 254 -10.61 -6.66 3.44
N PRO A 255 -10.34 -6.81 4.74
CA PRO A 255 -9.46 -7.84 5.26
C PRO A 255 -10.12 -9.22 5.19
N VAL A 256 -9.41 -10.19 4.63
CA VAL A 256 -9.89 -11.56 4.46
C VAL A 256 -8.79 -12.54 4.86
N TRP A 257 -9.12 -13.44 5.77
CA TRP A 257 -8.37 -14.68 5.96
C TRP A 257 -8.85 -15.70 4.94
N LEU A 258 -7.97 -16.11 4.03
CA LEU A 258 -8.30 -17.16 3.08
C LEU A 258 -8.38 -18.50 3.83
N GLY A 259 -9.39 -19.30 3.53
CA GLY A 259 -9.57 -20.64 4.10
C GLY A 259 -8.55 -21.67 3.60
N ASP A 260 -7.32 -21.24 3.29
CA ASP A 260 -6.24 -22.12 2.87
C ASP A 260 -5.59 -22.80 4.07
N ARG A 261 -4.94 -23.94 3.84
CA ARG A 261 -4.30 -24.72 4.91
C ARG A 261 -3.10 -24.03 5.55
N ARG A 262 -2.61 -22.94 4.95
CA ARG A 262 -1.37 -22.27 5.37
C ARG A 262 -1.63 -20.97 6.12
N GLY A 263 -2.81 -20.36 5.99
CA GLY A 263 -3.16 -19.09 6.60
C GLY A 263 -2.60 -17.93 5.78
N ALA A 264 -3.37 -17.51 4.76
CA ALA A 264 -3.13 -16.27 4.04
C ALA A 264 -4.08 -15.17 4.51
N PHE A 265 -3.53 -13.99 4.76
CA PHE A 265 -4.29 -12.77 5.05
C PHE A 265 -4.10 -11.78 3.92
N VAL A 266 -5.21 -11.33 3.33
CA VAL A 266 -5.20 -10.44 2.16
C VAL A 266 -6.22 -9.33 2.32
N LEU A 267 -5.97 -8.22 1.62
CA LEU A 267 -6.95 -7.18 1.35
C LEU A 267 -7.51 -7.41 -0.05
N ARG A 268 -8.83 -7.41 -0.18
CA ARG A 268 -9.52 -7.58 -1.46
C ARG A 268 -10.68 -6.61 -1.57
N GLN A 269 -10.95 -6.14 -2.78
CA GLN A 269 -12.23 -5.51 -3.08
C GLN A 269 -13.21 -6.59 -3.52
N GLU A 270 -14.48 -6.41 -3.19
CA GLU A 270 -15.53 -7.19 -3.84
C GLU A 270 -15.57 -6.80 -5.32
N GLN A 271 -15.59 -7.82 -6.18
CA GLN A 271 -15.81 -7.65 -7.61
C GLN A 271 -17.27 -8.02 -7.85
N ALA A 272 -18.01 -7.14 -8.54
CA ALA A 272 -19.26 -7.56 -9.13
C ALA A 272 -18.98 -8.76 -10.04
N GLU A 273 -19.72 -9.86 -9.87
CA GLU A 273 -19.68 -10.93 -10.85
C GLU A 273 -20.05 -10.33 -12.20
N PRO A 274 -19.29 -10.58 -13.28
CA PRO A 274 -19.74 -10.18 -14.59
C PRO A 274 -21.10 -10.84 -14.83
N GLU A 275 -22.14 -10.03 -15.06
CA GLU A 275 -23.41 -10.57 -15.56
C GLU A 275 -23.07 -11.41 -16.79
N ASP A 276 -23.43 -12.69 -16.76
CA ASP A 276 -23.27 -13.61 -17.88
C ASP A 276 -23.88 -12.95 -19.14
N MET A 277 -23.02 -12.50 -20.07
CA MET A 277 -23.42 -12.06 -21.41
C MET A 277 -23.41 -13.23 -22.38
#